data_AF-A0A397GA49-F1
#
_entry.id   AF-A0A397GA49-F1
#
_cell.length_a   1.000
_cell.length_b   1.000
_cell.length_c   1.000
_cell.angle_alpha   90.00
_cell.angle_beta   90.00
_cell.angle_gamma   90.00
#
_symmetry.space_group_name_H-M   'P 1'
#
loop_
_entity.id
_entity.type
_entity.pdbx_description
1 polymer ?
#
loop_
_entity_poly.entity_id
_entity_poly.type
_entity_poly.pdbx_seq_one_letter_code
_entity_poly.pdbx_strand_id
1 'polypeptide(L)'
;MPGHWPGGIPSHIRPHHTADLSFDEIKEEVKGWLLFVKESWVPRAHAGVPEDEDDDYELRQRRALVERWAAGAQEFRDSFQERAPIGLPGTETRNFPSDPDEGLRYPPEALERMFNPNQPGHNGGVISLAPVDAAHPVNQARWGKFLILLYRYDLESGHCLDNDYMFSVASLNLATTTTASYDDFLPWLYLESALFSGIYLTRGGTVLYLGQLHNHLLVDEEGLRTGRLAIVDYDIDGTVKDLVLRRPFNMHQPYQNLFHNGQSISDVSQGLGGGNFHNQPLNMDLPILDILEHAEVANQLFDTTSLCNLEDWKGDVEVYSPGYLALEAAGRDLYYDLQNLVSPQEVFMRTKPAMQRLLSGHGLPTDRNAL
;
A
#
# COMPACT_ATOMS: atom_id res chain seq x y z
N MET A 1 7.27 2.35 19.64
CA MET A 1 7.13 3.64 18.92
C MET A 1 7.37 3.35 17.46
N PRO A 2 6.59 3.91 16.51
CA PRO A 2 6.94 3.76 15.10
C PRO A 2 8.36 4.24 14.89
N GLY A 3 9.15 3.47 14.13
CA GLY A 3 10.53 3.79 13.81
C GLY A 3 10.59 5.00 12.89
N HIS A 4 10.39 6.18 13.46
CA HIS A 4 10.47 7.48 12.78
C HIS A 4 11.80 8.17 13.05
N TRP A 5 12.24 9.01 12.12
CA TRP A 5 13.38 9.89 12.36
C TRP A 5 13.03 10.91 13.44
N PRO A 6 13.93 11.14 14.42
CA PRO A 6 13.76 12.23 15.37
C PRO A 6 13.72 13.57 14.62
N GLY A 7 12.56 14.23 14.60
CA GLY A 7 12.38 15.51 13.90
C GLY A 7 12.10 15.40 12.40
N GLY A 8 11.80 14.20 11.89
CA GLY A 8 11.50 13.97 10.47
C GLY A 8 12.73 13.60 9.63
N ILE A 9 12.49 13.17 8.39
CA ILE A 9 13.57 12.87 7.44
C ILE A 9 14.37 14.16 7.20
N PRO A 10 15.69 14.16 7.44
CA PRO A 10 16.52 15.32 7.17
C PRO A 10 16.39 15.86 5.73
N SER A 11 16.15 17.17 5.59
CA SER A 11 15.88 17.82 4.28
C SER A 11 17.00 17.76 3.23
N HIS A 12 18.20 17.31 3.62
CA HIS A 12 19.31 17.07 2.70
C HIS A 12 19.26 15.66 2.08
N ILE A 13 18.50 14.73 2.67
CA ILE A 13 18.17 13.44 2.06
C ILE A 13 17.05 13.71 1.07
N ARG A 14 17.36 13.64 -0.22
CA ARG A 14 16.44 14.00 -1.30
C ARG A 14 16.32 12.85 -2.29
N PRO A 15 15.15 12.65 -2.89
CA PRO A 15 15.02 11.74 -4.00
C PRO A 15 15.93 12.15 -5.17
N HIS A 16 16.29 11.18 -6.00
CA HIS A 16 17.03 11.46 -7.23
C HIS A 16 16.21 12.38 -8.15
N HIS A 17 16.89 13.06 -9.06
CA HIS A 17 16.27 14.08 -9.90
C HIS A 17 15.65 13.53 -11.19
N THR A 18 15.84 12.24 -11.46
CA THR A 18 15.35 11.55 -12.66
C THR A 18 15.05 10.09 -12.36
N ALA A 19 14.01 9.56 -12.99
CA ALA A 19 13.70 8.14 -13.02
C ALA A 19 14.30 7.40 -14.23
N ASP A 20 14.82 8.14 -15.21
CA ASP A 20 15.34 7.59 -16.48
C ASP A 20 16.80 7.13 -16.31
N LEU A 21 16.97 6.03 -15.56
CA LEU A 21 18.25 5.35 -15.41
C LEU A 21 18.11 3.90 -15.89
N SER A 22 18.99 3.50 -16.80
CA SER A 22 19.15 2.09 -17.12
C SER A 22 19.70 1.32 -15.93
N PHE A 23 19.53 0.01 -15.94
CA PHE A 23 20.00 -0.85 -14.85
C PHE A 23 21.53 -0.75 -14.64
N ASP A 24 22.31 -0.59 -15.71
CA ASP A 24 23.76 -0.41 -15.61
C ASP A 24 24.14 0.96 -15.04
N GLU A 25 23.39 2.02 -15.39
CA GLU A 25 23.56 3.35 -14.79
C GLU A 25 23.22 3.34 -13.30
N ILE A 26 22.17 2.62 -12.88
CA ILE A 26 21.83 2.46 -11.47
C ILE A 26 22.98 1.80 -10.72
N LYS A 27 23.54 0.69 -11.24
CA LYS A 27 24.69 0.02 -10.60
C LYS A 27 25.89 0.94 -10.48
N GLU A 28 26.18 1.68 -11.55
CA GLU A 28 27.23 2.67 -11.54
C GLU A 28 26.97 3.75 -10.50
N GLU A 29 25.77 4.29 -10.39
CA GLU A 29 25.43 5.35 -9.44
C GLU A 29 25.54 4.90 -7.98
N VAL A 30 25.24 3.64 -7.65
CA VAL A 30 25.13 3.20 -6.24
C VAL A 30 26.32 2.41 -5.71
N LYS A 31 27.29 2.01 -6.56
CA LYS A 31 28.40 1.14 -6.12
C LYS A 31 29.24 1.70 -4.97
N GLY A 32 29.49 3.01 -4.97
CA GLY A 32 30.24 3.67 -3.88
C GLY A 32 29.49 3.61 -2.56
N TRP A 33 28.16 3.78 -2.60
CA TRP A 33 27.29 3.67 -1.42
C TRP A 33 27.33 2.26 -0.83
N LEU A 34 27.20 1.23 -1.67
CA LEU A 34 27.28 -0.16 -1.22
C LEU A 34 28.61 -0.48 -0.55
N LEU A 35 29.73 -0.02 -1.14
CA LEU A 35 31.05 -0.19 -0.53
C LEU A 35 31.17 0.56 0.80
N PHE A 36 30.66 1.79 0.87
CA PHE A 36 30.64 2.57 2.10
C PHE A 36 29.88 1.87 3.23
N VAL A 37 28.70 1.31 2.93
CA VAL A 37 27.93 0.53 3.91
C VAL A 37 28.73 -0.69 4.36
N LYS A 38 29.31 -1.46 3.43
CA LYS A 38 30.13 -2.64 3.75
C LYS A 38 31.29 -2.32 4.70
N GLU A 39 31.98 -1.20 4.50
CA GLU A 39 33.14 -0.84 5.30
C GLU A 39 32.81 -0.08 6.60
N SER A 40 31.64 0.57 6.65
CA SER A 40 31.23 1.40 7.79
C SER A 40 30.25 0.71 8.72
N TRP A 41 29.65 -0.41 8.31
CA TRP A 41 28.75 -1.19 9.16
C TRP A 41 29.51 -1.84 10.31
N VAL A 42 29.00 -1.70 11.53
CA VAL A 42 29.54 -2.37 12.72
C VAL A 42 28.53 -3.40 13.21
N PRO A 43 28.77 -4.71 12.99
CA PRO A 43 27.87 -5.74 13.48
C PRO A 43 27.67 -5.62 14.99
N ARG A 44 26.45 -5.87 15.47
CA ARG A 44 26.08 -5.85 16.89
C ARG A 44 27.07 -6.61 17.78
N ALA A 45 27.46 -7.82 17.37
CA ALA A 45 28.43 -8.64 18.07
C ALA A 45 29.81 -7.96 18.22
N HIS A 46 30.25 -7.18 17.23
CA HIS A 46 31.51 -6.45 17.28
C HIS A 46 31.42 -5.17 18.11
N ALA A 47 30.23 -4.55 18.20
CA ALA A 47 29.98 -3.42 19.08
C ALA A 47 29.80 -3.81 20.55
N GLY A 48 29.73 -5.11 20.85
CA GLY A 48 29.51 -5.61 22.21
C GLY A 48 28.11 -5.35 22.74
N VAL A 49 27.12 -5.14 21.85
CA VAL A 49 25.72 -4.96 22.23
C VAL A 49 25.05 -6.35 22.28
N PRO A 50 24.48 -6.78 23.42
CA PRO A 50 23.77 -8.06 23.52
C PRO A 50 22.60 -8.17 22.54
N GLU A 51 22.13 -9.39 22.25
CA GLU A 51 21.00 -9.60 21.32
C GLU A 51 19.66 -9.07 21.85
N ASP A 52 19.51 -9.07 23.18
CA ASP A 52 18.32 -8.72 23.95
C ASP A 52 18.32 -7.27 24.47
N GLU A 53 19.36 -6.51 24.17
CA GLU A 53 19.48 -5.10 24.51
C GLU A 53 19.41 -4.23 23.25
N ASP A 54 18.79 -3.06 23.32
CA ASP A 54 18.85 -2.04 22.24
C ASP A 54 18.32 -2.53 20.88
N ASP A 55 17.01 -2.75 20.79
CA ASP A 55 16.30 -3.22 19.59
C ASP A 55 16.48 -2.31 18.36
N ASP A 56 16.82 -1.03 18.58
CA ASP A 56 16.95 -0.01 17.53
C ASP A 56 18.41 0.18 17.05
N TYR A 57 19.36 -0.61 17.52
CA TYR A 57 20.78 -0.48 17.16
C TYR A 57 21.02 -0.50 15.65
N GLU A 58 20.49 -1.50 14.94
CA GLU A 58 20.64 -1.63 13.49
C GLU A 58 19.93 -0.49 12.75
N LEU A 59 18.73 -0.10 13.20
CA LEU A 59 18.00 1.03 12.64
C LEU A 59 18.81 2.33 12.74
N ARG A 60 19.38 2.62 13.92
CA ARG A 60 20.20 3.82 14.15
C ARG A 60 21.45 3.82 13.28
N GLN A 61 22.11 2.67 13.11
CA GLN A 61 23.23 2.56 12.18
C GLN A 61 22.82 2.82 10.74
N ARG A 62 21.74 2.19 10.24
CA ARG A 62 21.26 2.40 8.87
C ARG A 62 20.96 3.88 8.60
N ARG A 63 20.27 4.56 9.52
CA ARG A 63 19.99 6.00 9.42
C ARG A 63 21.26 6.84 9.45
N ALA A 64 22.18 6.57 10.37
CA ALA A 64 23.45 7.29 10.45
C ALA A 64 24.28 7.16 9.17
N LEU A 65 24.24 5.99 8.51
CA LEU A 65 24.90 5.79 7.20
C LEU A 65 24.22 6.60 6.10
N VAL A 66 22.89 6.56 6.01
CA VAL A 66 22.10 7.35 5.05
C VAL A 66 22.39 8.84 5.21
N GLU A 67 22.32 9.35 6.44
CA GLU A 67 22.58 10.76 6.76
C GLU A 67 24.02 11.15 6.41
N ARG A 68 25.01 10.35 6.83
CA ARG A 68 26.43 10.64 6.56
C ARG A 68 26.74 10.66 5.07
N TRP A 69 26.14 9.77 4.27
CA TRP A 69 26.35 9.75 2.83
C TRP A 69 25.64 10.90 2.12
N ALA A 70 24.38 11.17 2.47
CA ALA A 70 23.60 12.25 1.87
C ALA A 70 24.19 13.65 2.20
N ALA A 71 24.56 13.89 3.46
CA ALA A 71 25.18 15.15 3.89
C ALA A 71 26.66 15.28 3.50
N GLY A 72 27.31 14.18 3.10
CA GLY A 72 28.73 14.15 2.77
C GLY A 72 29.10 15.06 1.60
N ALA A 73 30.33 15.57 1.61
CA ALA A 73 30.89 16.27 0.47
C ALA A 73 31.11 15.31 -0.72
N GLN A 74 31.19 15.83 -1.93
CA GLN A 74 31.34 14.98 -3.12
C GLN A 74 32.67 14.23 -3.10
N GLU A 75 33.74 14.83 -2.61
CA GLU A 75 35.07 14.21 -2.49
C GLU A 75 35.04 12.99 -1.56
N PHE A 76 34.21 13.05 -0.51
CA PHE A 76 34.00 11.92 0.40
C PHE A 76 33.33 10.76 -0.33
N ARG A 77 32.24 11.01 -1.08
CA ARG A 77 31.55 9.97 -1.85
C ARG A 77 32.43 9.39 -2.96
N ASP A 78 33.16 10.26 -3.66
CA ASP A 78 34.08 9.87 -4.73
C ASP A 78 35.19 8.94 -4.24
N SER A 79 35.67 9.12 -3.01
CA SER A 79 36.69 8.23 -2.39
C SER A 79 36.24 6.76 -2.24
N PHE A 80 34.94 6.50 -2.18
CA PHE A 80 34.37 5.15 -2.24
C PHE A 80 34.03 4.76 -3.68
N GLN A 81 33.43 5.69 -4.43
CA GLN A 81 32.96 5.47 -5.79
C GLN A 81 34.06 5.01 -6.76
N GLU A 82 35.23 5.64 -6.70
CA GLU A 82 36.33 5.39 -7.65
C GLU A 82 36.96 4.00 -7.50
N ARG A 83 36.92 3.44 -6.29
CA ARG A 83 37.50 2.12 -5.96
C ARG A 83 36.46 1.01 -5.82
N ALA A 84 35.18 1.35 -5.80
CA ALA A 84 34.11 0.39 -5.71
C ALA A 84 34.00 -0.42 -7.01
N PRO A 85 34.00 -1.76 -6.92
CA PRO A 85 33.64 -2.60 -8.06
C PRO A 85 32.16 -2.43 -8.40
N ILE A 86 31.81 -2.70 -9.66
CA ILE A 86 30.40 -2.83 -10.07
C ILE A 86 29.87 -4.11 -9.43
N GLY A 87 29.00 -3.96 -8.43
CA GLY A 87 28.61 -5.05 -7.56
C GLY A 87 29.67 -5.42 -6.54
N LEU A 88 29.24 -5.67 -5.30
CA LEU A 88 30.15 -6.00 -4.21
C LEU A 88 30.63 -7.47 -4.31
N PRO A 89 31.94 -7.75 -4.25
CA PRO A 89 32.45 -9.09 -4.17
C PRO A 89 31.93 -9.82 -2.93
N GLY A 90 31.50 -11.07 -3.10
CA GLY A 90 30.84 -11.89 -2.09
C GLY A 90 29.32 -11.72 -2.03
N THR A 91 28.73 -10.94 -2.95
CA THR A 91 27.28 -10.78 -3.09
C THR A 91 26.76 -11.30 -4.43
N GLU A 92 27.52 -12.13 -5.15
CA GLU A 92 27.19 -12.55 -6.52
C GLU A 92 26.10 -13.62 -6.60
N THR A 93 25.99 -14.50 -5.59
CA THR A 93 25.10 -15.67 -5.65
C THR A 93 23.66 -15.30 -5.29
N ARG A 94 22.70 -15.38 -6.23
CA ARG A 94 21.27 -15.24 -5.91
C ARG A 94 20.85 -16.40 -4.99
N ASN A 95 20.50 -16.10 -3.75
CA ASN A 95 20.08 -17.09 -2.76
C ASN A 95 18.56 -17.30 -2.80
N PHE A 96 17.81 -16.25 -3.13
CA PHE A 96 16.35 -16.30 -3.26
C PHE A 96 15.86 -15.64 -4.57
N PRO A 97 14.73 -16.08 -5.13
CA PRO A 97 14.09 -15.40 -6.26
C PRO A 97 13.74 -13.93 -5.97
N SER A 98 13.60 -13.55 -4.69
CA SER A 98 13.37 -12.17 -4.25
C SER A 98 14.65 -11.33 -4.11
N ASP A 99 15.83 -11.93 -4.23
CA ASP A 99 17.07 -11.19 -4.09
C ASP A 99 17.25 -10.20 -5.25
N PRO A 100 17.82 -9.01 -4.99
CA PRO A 100 18.15 -8.06 -6.04
C PRO A 100 19.04 -8.68 -7.11
N ASP A 101 18.87 -8.20 -8.34
CA ASP A 101 19.70 -8.55 -9.48
C ASP A 101 21.19 -8.26 -9.20
N GLU A 102 22.06 -8.97 -9.92
CA GLU A 102 23.52 -8.94 -9.72
C GLU A 102 24.05 -7.49 -9.71
N GLY A 103 24.65 -7.09 -8.58
CA GLY A 103 25.29 -5.79 -8.41
C GLY A 103 24.60 -4.80 -7.48
N LEU A 104 23.36 -5.08 -7.04
CA LEU A 104 22.59 -4.22 -6.11
C LEU A 104 22.37 -4.93 -4.77
N ARG A 105 23.43 -5.34 -4.07
CA ARG A 105 23.28 -6.07 -2.81
C ARG A 105 24.05 -5.45 -1.68
N TYR A 106 23.35 -5.25 -0.59
CA TYR A 106 23.93 -4.86 0.69
C TYR A 106 24.70 -6.04 1.32
N PRO A 107 25.67 -5.75 2.19
CA PRO A 107 26.24 -6.78 3.07
C PRO A 107 25.12 -7.42 3.92
N PRO A 108 25.08 -8.76 4.08
CA PRO A 108 24.02 -9.45 4.82
C PRO A 108 23.79 -8.90 6.23
N GLU A 109 24.86 -8.49 6.90
CA GLU A 109 24.84 -7.94 8.25
C GLU A 109 24.05 -6.62 8.33
N ALA A 110 23.99 -5.83 7.26
CA ALA A 110 23.21 -4.60 7.22
C ALA A 110 21.70 -4.83 7.00
N LEU A 111 21.33 -6.03 6.54
CA LEU A 111 19.95 -6.46 6.34
C LEU A 111 19.36 -7.16 7.58
N GLU A 112 20.17 -7.41 8.61
CA GLU A 112 19.71 -7.99 9.86
C GLU A 112 18.69 -7.06 10.55
N ARG A 113 17.63 -7.69 11.10
CA ARG A 113 16.55 -7.01 11.82
C ARG A 113 15.94 -5.82 11.04
N MET A 114 15.98 -5.87 9.72
CA MET A 114 15.54 -4.77 8.85
C MET A 114 14.04 -4.49 8.97
N PHE A 115 13.23 -5.50 9.29
CA PHE A 115 11.80 -5.35 9.57
C PHE A 115 11.51 -5.02 11.04
N ASN A 116 12.51 -4.59 11.82
CA ASN A 116 12.33 -4.12 13.19
C ASN A 116 12.80 -2.65 13.32
N PRO A 117 11.90 -1.70 13.63
CA PRO A 117 10.45 -1.84 13.72
C PRO A 117 9.81 -1.98 12.33
N ASN A 118 8.77 -2.80 12.22
CA ASN A 118 8.05 -2.99 10.96
C ASN A 118 7.09 -1.83 10.71
N GLN A 119 7.12 -1.23 9.52
CA GLN A 119 6.03 -0.34 9.12
C GLN A 119 4.79 -1.22 8.83
N PRO A 120 3.60 -0.90 9.38
CA PRO A 120 2.39 -1.65 9.07
C PRO A 120 2.10 -1.56 7.57
N GLY A 121 1.67 -2.66 6.93
CA GLY A 121 1.30 -2.64 5.50
C GLY A 121 2.31 -3.21 4.52
N HIS A 122 3.40 -3.87 4.97
CA HIS A 122 4.34 -4.53 4.05
C HIS A 122 3.72 -5.69 3.23
N ASN A 123 2.49 -6.13 3.55
CA ASN A 123 1.83 -7.28 2.94
C ASN A 123 0.58 -6.87 2.16
N GLY A 124 0.73 -6.50 0.87
CA GLY A 124 -0.29 -6.56 -0.22
C GLY A 124 -1.65 -5.87 -0.06
N GLY A 125 -1.98 -5.39 1.13
CA GLY A 125 -3.29 -4.93 1.53
C GLY A 125 -3.47 -3.42 1.40
N VAL A 126 -4.63 -2.94 1.82
CA VAL A 126 -4.97 -1.51 1.70
C VAL A 126 -4.35 -0.71 2.83
N ILE A 127 -3.73 0.42 2.50
CA ILE A 127 -3.10 1.32 3.45
C ILE A 127 -3.82 2.68 3.43
N SER A 128 -4.36 3.09 4.58
CA SER A 128 -4.83 4.47 4.77
C SER A 128 -3.64 5.37 5.06
N LEU A 129 -3.41 6.36 4.21
CA LEU A 129 -2.48 7.47 4.46
C LEU A 129 -3.13 8.54 5.35
N ALA A 130 -4.44 8.69 5.23
CA ALA A 130 -5.22 9.56 6.10
C ALA A 130 -5.20 9.05 7.55
N PRO A 131 -5.19 9.95 8.54
CA PRO A 131 -5.25 9.57 9.94
C PRO A 131 -6.63 8.99 10.28
N VAL A 132 -6.61 7.80 10.89
CA VAL A 132 -7.80 7.04 11.31
C VAL A 132 -7.66 6.73 12.80
N ASP A 133 -7.90 7.73 13.63
CA ASP A 133 -7.79 7.62 15.09
C ASP A 133 -8.92 8.38 15.79
N ALA A 134 -8.94 8.34 17.12
CA ALA A 134 -9.97 9.00 17.92
C ALA A 134 -10.00 10.53 17.77
N ALA A 135 -8.92 11.16 17.28
CA ALA A 135 -8.92 12.59 16.97
C ALA A 135 -9.54 12.88 15.59
N HIS A 136 -9.71 11.86 14.75
CA HIS A 136 -10.30 11.95 13.41
C HIS A 136 -11.53 11.02 13.28
N PRO A 137 -12.59 11.20 14.08
CA PRO A 137 -13.72 10.27 14.16
C PRO A 137 -14.48 10.13 12.83
N VAL A 138 -14.52 11.19 12.01
CA VAL A 138 -15.13 11.16 10.68
C VAL A 138 -14.35 10.22 9.75
N ASN A 139 -13.02 10.28 9.76
CA ASN A 139 -12.17 9.38 8.99
C ASN A 139 -12.27 7.95 9.50
N GLN A 140 -12.37 7.76 10.81
CA GLN A 140 -12.57 6.45 11.42
C GLN A 140 -13.87 5.79 10.94
N ALA A 141 -14.98 6.52 10.95
CA ALA A 141 -16.27 6.04 10.44
C ALA A 141 -16.20 5.72 8.93
N ARG A 142 -15.64 6.62 8.12
CA ARG A 142 -15.47 6.43 6.68
C ARG A 142 -14.57 5.23 6.36
N TRP A 143 -13.50 5.04 7.12
CA TRP A 143 -12.58 3.90 6.96
C TRP A 143 -13.27 2.57 7.23
N GLY A 144 -14.07 2.48 8.30
CA GLY A 144 -14.89 1.30 8.56
C GLY A 144 -15.81 0.96 7.38
N LYS A 145 -16.56 1.95 6.88
CA LYS A 145 -17.40 1.78 5.68
C LYS A 145 -16.59 1.35 4.46
N PHE A 146 -15.45 2.00 4.23
CA PHE A 146 -14.59 1.73 3.09
C PHE A 146 -14.13 0.27 3.07
N LEU A 147 -13.69 -0.26 4.21
CA LEU A 147 -13.26 -1.65 4.35
C LEU A 147 -14.41 -2.64 4.16
N ILE A 148 -15.60 -2.34 4.67
CA ILE A 148 -16.80 -3.18 4.44
C ILE A 148 -17.19 -3.18 2.96
N LEU A 149 -17.02 -2.03 2.28
CA LEU A 149 -17.27 -1.92 0.84
C LEU A 149 -16.21 -2.64 -0.02
N LEU A 150 -15.07 -3.10 0.53
CA LEU A 150 -14.10 -3.95 -0.19
C LEU A 150 -14.53 -5.42 -0.28
N TYR A 151 -15.71 -5.79 0.21
CA TYR A 151 -16.31 -7.08 -0.06
C TYR A 151 -17.10 -7.08 -1.37
N ARG A 152 -17.40 -8.28 -1.88
CA ARG A 152 -18.17 -8.43 -3.13
C ARG A 152 -19.66 -8.25 -2.89
N TYR A 153 -20.28 -7.33 -3.63
CA TYR A 153 -21.73 -7.08 -3.61
C TYR A 153 -22.44 -7.58 -4.88
N ASP A 154 -21.71 -8.30 -5.72
CA ASP A 154 -22.23 -9.01 -6.87
C ASP A 154 -22.83 -10.37 -6.48
N LEU A 155 -23.12 -11.23 -7.46
CA LEU A 155 -23.73 -12.54 -7.23
C LEU A 155 -22.85 -13.52 -6.44
N GLU A 156 -21.57 -13.23 -6.28
CA GLU A 156 -20.60 -14.07 -5.59
C GLU A 156 -20.24 -13.48 -4.22
N SER A 157 -19.86 -14.35 -3.29
CA SER A 157 -19.41 -13.97 -1.96
C SER A 157 -17.89 -13.95 -1.92
N GLY A 158 -17.32 -13.02 -1.17
CA GLY A 158 -15.87 -12.94 -0.99
C GLY A 158 -15.40 -11.51 -0.78
N HIS A 159 -14.08 -11.34 -0.82
CA HIS A 159 -13.43 -10.05 -0.72
C HIS A 159 -12.88 -9.64 -2.09
N CYS A 160 -12.91 -8.35 -2.41
CA CYS A 160 -12.39 -7.85 -3.68
C CYS A 160 -10.87 -8.00 -3.80
N LEU A 161 -10.15 -8.18 -2.69
CA LEU A 161 -8.71 -8.40 -2.66
C LEU A 161 -8.32 -9.86 -2.33
N ASP A 162 -9.24 -10.81 -2.55
CA ASP A 162 -9.04 -12.23 -2.25
C ASP A 162 -8.53 -12.46 -0.81
N ASN A 163 -7.32 -13.02 -0.65
CA ASN A 163 -6.70 -13.28 0.66
C ASN A 163 -5.84 -12.11 1.18
N ASP A 164 -5.64 -11.05 0.39
CA ASP A 164 -4.89 -9.84 0.76
C ASP A 164 -5.82 -8.75 1.33
N TYR A 165 -6.81 -9.20 2.13
CA TYR A 165 -7.84 -8.38 2.76
C TYR A 165 -7.36 -7.62 4.01
N MET A 166 -6.09 -7.83 4.40
CA MET A 166 -5.50 -7.09 5.50
C MET A 166 -5.42 -5.62 5.16
N PHE A 167 -5.57 -4.78 6.19
CA PHE A 167 -5.48 -3.34 6.04
C PHE A 167 -4.53 -2.76 7.06
N SER A 168 -4.06 -1.55 6.82
CA SER A 168 -3.14 -0.84 7.70
C SER A 168 -3.40 0.66 7.63
N VAL A 169 -2.96 1.37 8.66
CA VAL A 169 -2.98 2.83 8.69
C VAL A 169 -1.53 3.28 8.79
N ALA A 170 -1.10 4.10 7.83
CA ALA A 170 0.24 4.67 7.84
C ALA A 170 0.36 5.64 9.01
N SER A 171 1.33 5.40 9.88
CA SER A 171 1.69 6.37 10.90
C SER A 171 2.69 7.34 10.29
N LEU A 172 2.22 8.36 9.58
CA LEU A 172 3.11 9.34 8.95
C LEU A 172 3.77 10.25 9.99
N ASN A 173 5.03 10.61 9.76
CA ASN A 173 5.75 11.54 10.62
C ASN A 173 5.38 12.98 10.25
N LEU A 174 4.70 13.68 11.17
CA LEU A 174 4.23 15.05 10.97
C LEU A 174 5.36 16.08 10.80
N ALA A 175 6.58 15.73 11.22
CA ALA A 175 7.75 16.58 11.01
C ALA A 175 8.30 16.47 9.56
N THR A 176 8.01 15.36 8.88
CA THR A 176 8.40 15.11 7.48
C THR A 176 7.29 15.51 6.51
N THR A 177 6.04 15.17 6.86
CA THR A 177 4.90 15.20 5.93
C THR A 177 3.74 15.96 6.56
N THR A 178 3.10 16.83 5.80
CA THR A 178 1.94 17.60 6.26
C THR A 178 0.66 17.31 5.49
N THR A 179 0.76 16.56 4.40
CA THR A 179 -0.29 16.38 3.40
C THR A 179 -0.91 14.99 3.36
N ALA A 180 -0.18 13.97 3.84
CA ALA A 180 -0.61 12.57 3.73
C ALA A 180 -0.98 12.16 2.30
N SER A 181 -0.16 12.61 1.35
CA SER A 181 -0.31 12.39 -0.09
C SER A 181 0.37 11.10 -0.54
N TYR A 182 0.13 10.68 -1.78
CA TYR A 182 0.80 9.50 -2.34
C TYR A 182 2.33 9.67 -2.42
N ASP A 183 2.83 10.88 -2.67
CA ASP A 183 4.28 11.17 -2.68
C ASP A 183 4.94 10.95 -1.30
N ASP A 184 4.16 11.01 -0.22
CA ASP A 184 4.63 10.80 1.15
C ASP A 184 4.82 9.31 1.49
N PHE A 185 4.28 8.41 0.66
CA PHE A 185 4.22 6.97 0.96
C PHE A 185 5.59 6.28 0.92
N LEU A 186 6.35 6.42 -0.18
CA LEU A 186 7.66 5.75 -0.29
C LEU A 186 8.69 6.25 0.71
N PRO A 187 8.81 7.57 0.98
CA PRO A 187 9.63 8.06 2.09
C PRO A 187 9.22 7.44 3.43
N TRP A 188 7.92 7.34 3.73
CA TRP A 188 7.45 6.71 4.95
C TRP A 188 7.76 5.20 5.01
N LEU A 189 7.50 4.47 3.92
CA LEU A 189 7.68 3.02 3.87
C LEU A 189 9.16 2.63 3.98
N TYR A 190 10.02 3.32 3.23
CA TYR A 190 11.41 2.92 3.07
C TYR A 190 12.43 3.82 3.78
N LEU A 191 12.27 5.15 3.79
CA LEU A 191 13.27 6.03 4.39
C LEU A 191 13.08 6.20 5.89
N GLU A 192 11.85 6.31 6.40
CA GLU A 192 11.62 6.44 7.85
C GLU A 192 12.22 5.24 8.60
N SER A 193 11.99 4.02 8.11
CA SER A 193 12.54 2.77 8.65
C SER A 193 13.97 2.44 8.17
N ALA A 194 14.56 3.28 7.30
CA ALA A 194 15.83 3.01 6.62
C ALA A 194 15.91 1.57 6.06
N LEU A 195 14.88 1.15 5.34
CA LEU A 195 14.70 -0.21 4.84
C LEU A 195 15.59 -0.46 3.62
N PHE A 196 16.82 -0.91 3.86
CA PHE A 196 17.85 -1.09 2.83
C PHE A 196 17.46 -2.04 1.70
N SER A 197 16.46 -2.92 1.86
CA SER A 197 15.94 -3.70 0.73
C SER A 197 15.28 -2.86 -0.36
N GLY A 198 14.84 -1.64 -0.05
CA GLY A 198 14.08 -0.80 -0.99
C GLY A 198 14.67 0.57 -1.29
N ILE A 199 15.78 0.97 -0.66
CA ILE A 199 16.46 2.25 -0.94
C ILE A 199 17.93 2.05 -1.25
N TYR A 200 18.47 2.91 -2.11
CA TYR A 200 19.90 3.02 -2.42
C TYR A 200 20.27 4.50 -2.52
N LEU A 201 21.51 4.86 -2.20
CA LEU A 201 21.99 6.23 -2.37
C LEU A 201 22.95 6.30 -3.54
N THR A 202 22.79 7.32 -4.38
CA THR A 202 23.63 7.56 -5.56
C THR A 202 24.97 8.19 -5.18
N ARG A 203 25.89 8.27 -6.14
CA ARG A 203 27.16 9.00 -6.04
C ARG A 203 26.95 10.47 -5.66
N GLY A 204 25.82 11.05 -6.07
CA GLY A 204 25.43 12.43 -5.73
C GLY A 204 24.83 12.61 -4.33
N GLY A 205 24.60 11.52 -3.58
CA GLY A 205 23.98 11.56 -2.26
C GLY A 205 22.45 11.66 -2.26
N THR A 206 21.80 11.37 -3.39
CA THR A 206 20.34 11.33 -3.50
C THR A 206 19.82 9.89 -3.39
N VAL A 207 18.54 9.71 -3.09
CA VAL A 207 17.90 8.41 -2.88
C VAL A 207 17.27 7.89 -4.17
N LEU A 208 17.49 6.61 -4.46
CA LEU A 208 16.71 5.81 -5.40
C LEU A 208 15.88 4.79 -4.61
N TYR A 209 14.61 4.64 -4.95
CA TYR A 209 13.72 3.60 -4.47
C TYR A 209 13.75 2.44 -5.45
N LEU A 210 14.15 1.26 -4.99
CA LEU A 210 14.23 0.03 -5.80
C LEU A 210 13.54 -1.15 -5.09
N GLY A 211 12.61 -0.84 -4.18
CA GLY A 211 11.77 -1.84 -3.51
C GLY A 211 10.63 -2.34 -4.40
N GLN A 212 9.53 -2.74 -3.77
CA GLN A 212 8.29 -3.02 -4.49
C GLN A 212 7.64 -1.68 -4.86
N LEU A 213 7.84 -1.23 -6.11
CA LEU A 213 7.35 0.07 -6.58
C LEU A 213 5.95 0.00 -7.22
N HIS A 214 5.49 -1.21 -7.54
CA HIS A 214 4.27 -1.42 -8.32
C HIS A 214 3.08 -1.82 -7.45
N ASN A 215 1.91 -1.34 -7.87
CA ASN A 215 0.57 -1.75 -7.46
C ASN A 215 0.28 -1.54 -5.97
N HIS A 216 0.57 -0.35 -5.43
CA HIS A 216 0.20 -0.03 -4.05
C HIS A 216 -1.28 0.36 -3.95
N LEU A 217 -1.99 -0.17 -2.96
CA LEU A 217 -3.40 0.11 -2.69
C LEU A 217 -3.51 1.13 -1.56
N LEU A 218 -3.68 2.41 -1.91
CA LEU A 218 -3.56 3.54 -0.98
C LEU A 218 -4.86 4.34 -0.89
N VAL A 219 -5.17 4.86 0.29
CA VAL A 219 -6.32 5.73 0.54
C VAL A 219 -5.88 6.97 1.29
N ASP A 220 -5.95 8.13 0.64
CA ASP A 220 -5.73 9.44 1.25
C ASP A 220 -7.04 10.02 1.80
N GLU A 221 -6.99 11.25 2.32
CA GLU A 221 -8.14 11.93 2.94
C GLU A 221 -9.30 12.08 1.94
N GLU A 222 -8.99 12.45 0.71
CA GLU A 222 -9.97 12.59 -0.36
C GLU A 222 -10.52 11.23 -0.81
N GLY A 223 -9.68 10.19 -0.85
CA GLY A 223 -10.07 8.80 -1.07
C GLY A 223 -11.09 8.32 -0.03
N LEU A 224 -10.86 8.59 1.26
CA LEU A 224 -11.81 8.28 2.35
C LEU A 224 -13.13 9.05 2.20
N ARG A 225 -13.08 10.32 1.80
CA ARG A 225 -14.28 11.13 1.61
C ARG A 225 -15.10 10.68 0.40
N THR A 226 -14.43 10.25 -0.66
CA THR A 226 -15.05 9.90 -1.95
C THR A 226 -15.23 8.42 -2.19
N GLY A 227 -14.84 7.56 -1.26
CA GLY A 227 -14.93 6.10 -1.42
C GLY A 227 -14.12 5.61 -2.61
N ARG A 228 -12.90 6.14 -2.79
CA ARG A 228 -11.99 5.78 -3.88
C ARG A 228 -10.67 5.28 -3.34
N LEU A 229 -10.32 4.05 -3.73
CA LEU A 229 -9.02 3.43 -3.57
C LEU A 229 -8.10 3.87 -4.71
N ALA A 230 -6.92 4.36 -4.38
CA ALA A 230 -5.88 4.59 -5.37
C ALA A 230 -5.06 3.31 -5.57
N ILE A 231 -4.90 2.91 -6.82
CA ILE A 231 -3.85 1.98 -7.24
C ILE A 231 -2.72 2.87 -7.75
N VAL A 232 -1.55 2.78 -7.13
CA VAL A 232 -0.43 3.69 -7.37
C VAL A 232 0.81 2.91 -7.75
N ASP A 233 1.41 3.29 -8.88
CA ASP A 233 2.75 2.90 -9.30
C ASP A 233 3.71 4.06 -9.10
N TYR A 234 4.92 3.74 -8.67
CA TYR A 234 5.98 4.73 -8.49
C TYR A 234 7.14 4.48 -9.45
N ASP A 235 7.84 5.56 -9.79
CA ASP A 235 9.14 5.49 -10.43
C ASP A 235 10.27 5.41 -9.38
N ILE A 236 11.49 5.09 -9.84
CA ILE A 236 12.64 4.85 -8.95
C ILE A 236 13.13 6.10 -8.22
N ASP A 237 12.73 7.29 -8.67
CA ASP A 237 12.97 8.55 -7.97
C ASP A 237 11.90 8.85 -6.89
N GLY A 238 10.96 7.93 -6.71
CA GLY A 238 9.90 8.03 -5.70
C GLY A 238 8.68 8.83 -6.14
N THR A 239 8.65 9.35 -7.37
CA THR A 239 7.49 10.06 -7.90
C THR A 239 6.39 9.10 -8.34
N VAL A 240 5.13 9.54 -8.28
CA VAL A 240 4.00 8.77 -8.81
C VAL A 240 4.10 8.68 -10.34
N LYS A 241 4.25 7.45 -10.84
CA LYS A 241 4.36 7.14 -12.26
C LYS A 241 2.99 7.03 -12.93
N ASP A 242 2.13 6.21 -12.35
CA ASP A 242 0.77 5.99 -12.82
C ASP A 242 -0.16 5.83 -11.62
N LEU A 243 -1.39 6.28 -11.79
CA LEU A 243 -2.37 6.30 -10.72
C LEU A 243 -3.77 6.17 -11.29
N VAL A 244 -4.56 5.31 -10.65
CA VAL A 244 -5.97 5.20 -10.99
C VAL A 244 -6.85 4.96 -9.77
N LEU A 245 -8.04 5.57 -9.78
CA LEU A 245 -8.96 5.55 -8.66
C LEU A 245 -10.12 4.57 -8.90
N ARG A 246 -10.40 3.70 -7.94
CA ARG A 246 -11.44 2.67 -8.01
C ARG A 246 -12.35 2.70 -6.80
N ARG A 247 -13.63 2.38 -6.99
CA ARG A 247 -14.53 2.11 -5.86
C ARG A 247 -14.15 0.78 -5.21
N PRO A 248 -14.20 0.68 -3.87
CA PRO A 248 -13.91 -0.55 -3.14
C PRO A 248 -14.56 -1.81 -3.72
N PHE A 249 -15.88 -1.78 -3.93
CA PHE A 249 -16.64 -2.96 -4.38
C PHE A 249 -16.41 -3.32 -5.86
N ASN A 250 -15.73 -2.47 -6.64
CA ASN A 250 -15.35 -2.76 -8.03
C ASN A 250 -13.94 -3.36 -8.14
N MET A 251 -13.23 -3.55 -7.01
CA MET A 251 -11.80 -3.92 -7.03
C MET A 251 -11.51 -5.36 -7.40
N HIS A 252 -12.48 -6.28 -7.39
CA HIS A 252 -12.19 -7.70 -7.60
C HIS A 252 -11.47 -8.00 -8.91
N GLN A 253 -12.03 -7.53 -10.04
CA GLN A 253 -11.41 -7.76 -11.34
C GLN A 253 -10.13 -6.95 -11.56
N PRO A 254 -10.05 -5.64 -11.19
CA PRO A 254 -8.79 -4.90 -11.13
C PRO A 254 -7.69 -5.63 -10.33
N TYR A 255 -8.02 -6.14 -9.15
CA TYR A 255 -7.08 -6.85 -8.28
C TYR A 255 -6.53 -8.11 -8.94
N GLN A 256 -7.40 -8.98 -9.46
CA GLN A 256 -6.98 -10.17 -10.20
C GLN A 256 -6.07 -9.82 -11.38
N ASN A 257 -6.41 -8.77 -12.12
CA ASN A 257 -5.66 -8.36 -13.28
C ASN A 257 -4.26 -7.83 -12.93
N LEU A 258 -4.13 -7.02 -11.89
CA LEU A 258 -2.84 -6.48 -11.44
C LEU A 258 -1.95 -7.56 -10.83
N PHE A 259 -2.47 -8.28 -9.83
CA PHE A 259 -1.64 -9.11 -8.95
C PHE A 259 -1.52 -10.57 -9.41
N HIS A 260 -2.49 -11.09 -10.16
CA HIS A 260 -2.45 -12.47 -10.65
C HIS A 260 -2.15 -12.57 -12.15
N ASN A 261 -2.68 -11.65 -12.97
CA ASN A 261 -2.49 -11.67 -14.42
C ASN A 261 -1.34 -10.77 -14.90
N GLY A 262 -0.74 -9.96 -14.02
CA GLY A 262 0.40 -9.10 -14.34
C GLY A 262 0.09 -7.98 -15.34
N GLN A 263 -1.16 -7.51 -15.38
CA GLN A 263 -1.59 -6.40 -16.24
C GLN A 263 -1.11 -5.06 -15.68
N SER A 264 -0.96 -4.07 -16.55
CA SER A 264 -0.62 -2.71 -16.13
C SER A 264 -1.82 -1.95 -15.56
N ILE A 265 -1.58 -0.86 -14.81
CA ILE A 265 -2.62 0.07 -14.37
C ILE A 265 -3.43 0.60 -15.56
N SER A 266 -2.77 0.92 -16.68
CA SER A 266 -3.42 1.32 -17.92
C SER A 266 -4.40 0.26 -18.44
N ASP A 267 -3.99 -1.01 -18.53
CA ASP A 267 -4.86 -2.10 -18.98
C ASP A 267 -6.06 -2.27 -18.05
N VAL A 268 -5.80 -2.22 -16.74
CA VAL A 268 -6.82 -2.32 -15.70
C VAL A 268 -7.79 -1.15 -15.73
N SER A 269 -7.37 0.03 -16.18
CA SER A 269 -8.25 1.18 -16.37
C SER A 269 -9.22 1.07 -17.54
N GLN A 270 -8.89 0.23 -18.51
CA GLN A 270 -9.71 0.00 -19.69
C GLN A 270 -10.49 -1.32 -19.58
N GLY A 271 -10.12 -2.18 -18.63
CA GLY A 271 -10.73 -3.47 -18.38
C GLY A 271 -12.05 -3.42 -17.59
N LEU A 272 -12.59 -4.62 -17.36
CA LEU A 272 -13.76 -4.85 -16.53
C LEU A 272 -13.54 -4.34 -15.10
N GLY A 273 -14.52 -3.60 -14.55
CA GLY A 273 -14.41 -2.89 -13.26
C GLY A 273 -13.52 -1.64 -13.29
N GLY A 274 -12.78 -1.42 -14.38
CA GLY A 274 -11.78 -0.36 -14.53
C GLY A 274 -12.32 1.00 -14.97
N GLY A 275 -13.40 1.01 -15.75
CA GLY A 275 -13.88 2.21 -16.41
C GLY A 275 -14.28 3.34 -15.44
N ASN A 276 -13.90 4.58 -15.76
CA ASN A 276 -14.15 5.76 -14.92
C ASN A 276 -15.64 6.00 -14.64
N PHE A 277 -16.54 5.63 -15.55
CA PHE A 277 -17.98 5.80 -15.37
C PHE A 277 -18.51 5.02 -14.14
N HIS A 278 -18.00 3.82 -13.89
CA HIS A 278 -18.41 3.00 -12.74
C HIS A 278 -17.65 3.37 -11.45
N ASN A 279 -16.60 4.20 -11.56
CA ASN A 279 -15.71 4.57 -10.47
C ASN A 279 -15.82 6.06 -10.10
N GLN A 280 -17.00 6.65 -10.29
CA GLN A 280 -17.27 8.03 -9.88
C GLN A 280 -17.17 8.20 -8.36
N PRO A 281 -16.88 9.39 -7.83
CA PRO A 281 -16.92 9.65 -6.40
C PRO A 281 -18.22 9.18 -5.73
N LEU A 282 -18.10 8.55 -4.56
CA LEU A 282 -19.19 8.24 -3.64
C LEU A 282 -19.29 9.33 -2.57
N ASN A 283 -20.44 9.40 -1.88
CA ASN A 283 -20.56 10.18 -0.66
C ASN A 283 -20.47 9.24 0.55
N MET A 284 -19.27 9.16 1.16
CA MET A 284 -19.02 8.24 2.27
C MET A 284 -19.66 8.65 3.60
N ASP A 285 -20.32 9.82 3.65
CA ASP A 285 -21.10 10.26 4.81
C ASP A 285 -22.52 9.69 4.82
N LEU A 286 -22.97 9.07 3.73
CA LEU A 286 -24.25 8.35 3.68
C LEU A 286 -24.18 7.02 4.45
N PRO A 287 -25.32 6.50 4.96
CA PRO A 287 -25.41 5.11 5.40
C PRO A 287 -24.89 4.13 4.34
N ILE A 288 -24.28 3.02 4.75
CA ILE A 288 -23.58 2.13 3.79
C ILE A 288 -24.49 1.58 2.69
N LEU A 289 -25.75 1.31 3.00
CA LEU A 289 -26.73 0.84 2.02
C LEU A 289 -27.15 1.95 1.05
N ASP A 290 -27.34 3.17 1.55
CA ASP A 290 -27.65 4.35 0.74
C ASP A 290 -26.51 4.67 -0.25
N ILE A 291 -25.26 4.35 0.08
CA ILE A 291 -24.11 4.48 -0.84
C ILE A 291 -24.30 3.56 -2.07
N LEU A 292 -24.71 2.31 -1.85
CA LEU A 292 -24.94 1.33 -2.91
C LEU A 292 -26.17 1.70 -3.75
N GLU A 293 -27.28 2.08 -3.12
CA GLU A 293 -28.48 2.55 -3.82
C GLU A 293 -28.22 3.81 -4.63
N HIS A 294 -27.45 4.77 -4.12
CA HIS A 294 -27.10 5.97 -4.87
C HIS A 294 -26.28 5.62 -6.13
N ALA A 295 -25.37 4.65 -6.04
CA ALA A 295 -24.65 4.15 -7.21
C ALA A 295 -25.56 3.39 -8.19
N GLU A 296 -26.55 2.65 -7.69
CA GLU A 296 -27.57 1.96 -8.50
C GLU A 296 -28.43 2.95 -9.30
N VAL A 297 -29.01 3.93 -8.61
CA VAL A 297 -29.89 4.95 -9.22
C VAL A 297 -29.14 5.76 -10.29
N ALA A 298 -27.83 5.97 -10.10
CA ALA A 298 -26.98 6.63 -11.08
C ALA A 298 -26.55 5.72 -12.25
N ASN A 299 -26.99 4.45 -12.27
CA ASN A 299 -26.58 3.41 -13.22
C ASN A 299 -25.04 3.20 -13.24
N GLN A 300 -24.40 3.27 -12.08
CA GLN A 300 -22.95 3.19 -11.91
C GLN A 300 -22.48 1.88 -11.27
N LEU A 301 -23.39 0.96 -10.96
CA LEU A 301 -23.03 -0.39 -10.54
C LEU A 301 -22.51 -1.18 -11.74
N PHE A 302 -21.36 -1.81 -11.56
CA PHE A 302 -20.72 -2.59 -12.60
C PHE A 302 -21.26 -4.03 -12.61
N ASP A 303 -21.39 -4.60 -13.81
CA ASP A 303 -21.63 -6.03 -14.04
C ASP A 303 -22.80 -6.59 -13.21
N THR A 304 -22.60 -7.74 -12.56
CA THR A 304 -23.66 -8.49 -11.88
C THR A 304 -24.07 -7.90 -10.54
N THR A 305 -23.38 -6.86 -10.04
CA THR A 305 -23.82 -6.08 -8.87
C THR A 305 -25.19 -5.44 -9.11
N SER A 306 -25.47 -5.03 -10.35
CA SER A 306 -26.79 -4.48 -10.75
C SER A 306 -27.94 -5.51 -10.73
N LEU A 307 -27.62 -6.80 -10.52
CA LEU A 307 -28.62 -7.87 -10.42
C LEU A 307 -29.02 -8.18 -8.96
N CYS A 308 -28.27 -7.63 -8.01
CA CYS A 308 -28.58 -7.66 -6.59
C CYS A 308 -29.49 -6.47 -6.23
N ASN A 309 -30.26 -6.62 -5.16
CA ASN A 309 -31.10 -5.55 -4.62
C ASN A 309 -30.69 -5.17 -3.19
N LEU A 310 -31.34 -4.15 -2.64
CA LEU A 310 -31.10 -3.66 -1.29
C LEU A 310 -31.13 -4.75 -0.21
N GLU A 311 -32.05 -5.71 -0.28
CA GLU A 311 -32.13 -6.80 0.71
C GLU A 311 -30.98 -7.80 0.57
N ASP A 312 -30.46 -8.01 -0.65
CA ASP A 312 -29.24 -8.80 -0.84
C ASP A 312 -28.05 -8.08 -0.21
N TRP A 313 -27.87 -6.79 -0.50
CA TRP A 313 -26.75 -6.01 0.02
C TRP A 313 -26.80 -5.88 1.54
N LYS A 314 -27.99 -5.68 2.10
CA LYS A 314 -28.20 -5.71 3.55
C LYS A 314 -27.79 -7.05 4.15
N GLY A 315 -28.17 -8.15 3.51
CA GLY A 315 -27.74 -9.49 3.89
C GLY A 315 -26.24 -9.66 3.81
N ASP A 316 -25.61 -9.13 2.76
CA ASP A 316 -24.16 -9.18 2.55
C ASP A 316 -23.39 -8.38 3.61
N VAL A 317 -23.80 -7.13 3.91
CA VAL A 317 -23.17 -6.31 4.97
C VAL A 317 -23.24 -7.01 6.33
N GLU A 318 -24.39 -7.58 6.69
CA GLU A 318 -24.55 -8.30 7.97
C GLU A 318 -23.69 -9.57 8.03
N VAL A 319 -23.33 -10.13 6.87
CA VAL A 319 -22.46 -11.31 6.78
C VAL A 319 -20.99 -10.93 6.82
N TYR A 320 -20.59 -9.87 6.13
CA TYR A 320 -19.20 -9.42 6.09
C TYR A 320 -18.80 -8.64 7.35
N SER A 321 -19.76 -7.95 7.95
CA SER A 321 -19.57 -7.10 9.13
C SER A 321 -20.74 -7.22 10.11
N PRO A 322 -20.87 -8.36 10.81
CA PRO A 322 -22.00 -8.62 11.71
C PRO A 322 -22.21 -7.50 12.75
N GLY A 323 -23.44 -7.02 12.88
CA GLY A 323 -23.82 -5.95 13.80
C GLY A 323 -23.46 -4.53 13.36
N TYR A 324 -22.75 -4.33 12.24
CA TYR A 324 -22.39 -3.00 11.74
C TYR A 324 -23.63 -2.14 11.45
N LEU A 325 -24.62 -2.71 10.74
CA LEU A 325 -25.85 -1.99 10.36
C LEU A 325 -26.63 -1.50 11.60
N ALA A 326 -26.65 -2.29 12.67
CA ALA A 326 -27.32 -1.90 13.91
C ALA A 326 -26.60 -0.74 14.61
N LEU A 327 -25.27 -0.71 14.56
CA LEU A 327 -24.48 0.40 15.10
C LEU A 327 -24.65 1.66 14.25
N GLU A 328 -24.61 1.54 12.93
CA GLU A 328 -24.81 2.67 12.01
C GLU A 328 -26.20 3.29 12.16
N ALA A 329 -27.26 2.47 12.22
CA ALA A 329 -28.62 2.94 12.46
C ALA A 329 -28.79 3.65 13.81
N ALA A 330 -27.95 3.34 14.79
CA ALA A 330 -27.92 4.00 16.10
C ALA A 330 -26.99 5.23 16.15
N GLY A 331 -26.33 5.59 15.04
CA GLY A 331 -25.31 6.66 14.99
C GLY A 331 -24.05 6.33 15.79
N ARG A 332 -23.68 5.04 15.84
CA ARG A 332 -22.61 4.47 16.66
C ARG A 332 -21.64 3.62 15.85
N ASP A 333 -21.62 3.78 14.53
CA ASP A 333 -20.73 3.09 13.59
C ASP A 333 -19.24 3.26 13.92
N LEU A 334 -18.84 4.40 14.49
CA LEU A 334 -17.46 4.62 14.96
C LEU A 334 -16.98 3.63 16.04
N TYR A 335 -17.91 2.94 16.71
CA TYR A 335 -17.61 1.93 17.73
C TYR A 335 -17.55 0.51 17.17
N TYR A 336 -17.72 0.34 15.86
CA TYR A 336 -17.55 -0.97 15.24
C TYR A 336 -16.07 -1.39 15.32
N ASP A 337 -15.82 -2.54 15.93
CA ASP A 337 -14.47 -3.11 16.00
C ASP A 337 -14.16 -3.83 14.68
N LEU A 338 -13.18 -3.32 13.95
CA LEU A 338 -12.76 -3.85 12.64
C LEU A 338 -12.19 -5.27 12.73
N GLN A 339 -11.83 -5.77 13.91
CA GLN A 339 -11.47 -7.18 14.10
C GLN A 339 -12.65 -8.13 13.90
N ASN A 340 -13.88 -7.61 13.91
CA ASN A 340 -15.09 -8.38 13.63
C ASN A 340 -15.41 -8.48 12.13
N LEU A 341 -14.61 -7.89 11.24
CA LEU A 341 -14.72 -8.13 9.81
C LEU A 341 -14.45 -9.61 9.52
N VAL A 342 -15.35 -10.24 8.76
CA VAL A 342 -15.31 -11.69 8.54
C VAL A 342 -14.23 -12.04 7.53
N SER A 343 -13.38 -13.01 7.86
CA SER A 343 -12.33 -13.49 6.95
C SER A 343 -12.92 -13.94 5.59
N PRO A 344 -12.31 -13.59 4.45
CA PRO A 344 -12.81 -13.98 3.13
C PRO A 344 -13.03 -15.48 2.98
N GLN A 345 -12.19 -16.30 3.63
CA GLN A 345 -12.28 -17.76 3.60
C GLN A 345 -13.58 -18.31 4.19
N GLU A 346 -14.18 -17.60 5.14
CA GLU A 346 -15.44 -18.00 5.77
C GLU A 346 -16.66 -17.72 4.88
N VAL A 347 -16.53 -16.84 3.89
CA VAL A 347 -17.62 -16.42 3.00
C VAL A 347 -17.45 -16.87 1.55
N PHE A 348 -16.24 -17.28 1.13
CA PHE A 348 -15.84 -17.57 -0.25
C PHE A 348 -16.71 -18.61 -1.01
N MET A 349 -17.48 -19.45 -0.31
CA MET A 349 -18.32 -20.49 -0.94
C MET A 349 -19.82 -20.32 -0.65
N ARG A 350 -20.22 -19.16 -0.12
CA ARG A 350 -21.62 -18.92 0.22
C ARG A 350 -22.42 -18.59 -1.04
N THR A 351 -23.42 -19.41 -1.34
CA THR A 351 -24.41 -19.09 -2.37
C THR A 351 -25.32 -17.97 -1.89
N LYS A 352 -25.29 -16.83 -2.58
CA LYS A 352 -26.15 -15.68 -2.26
C LYS A 352 -27.61 -15.91 -2.70
N PRO A 353 -28.59 -15.29 -2.00
CA PRO A 353 -29.99 -15.33 -2.42
C PRO A 353 -30.21 -14.86 -3.86
N ALA A 354 -29.49 -13.83 -4.31
CA ALA A 354 -29.55 -13.35 -5.69
C ALA A 354 -29.19 -14.44 -6.72
N MET A 355 -28.13 -15.20 -6.46
CA MET A 355 -27.74 -16.34 -7.30
C MET A 355 -28.82 -17.43 -7.30
N GLN A 356 -29.45 -17.71 -6.15
CA GLN A 356 -30.54 -18.69 -6.08
C GLN A 356 -31.78 -18.25 -6.89
N ARG A 357 -32.12 -16.96 -6.86
CA ARG A 357 -33.21 -16.41 -7.68
C ARG A 357 -32.91 -16.55 -9.17
N LEU A 358 -31.68 -16.25 -9.59
CA LEU A 358 -31.24 -16.42 -10.97
C LEU A 358 -31.33 -17.89 -11.42
N LEU A 359 -30.84 -18.83 -10.61
CA LEU A 359 -30.84 -20.27 -10.92
C LEU A 359 -32.25 -20.89 -10.92
N SER A 360 -33.19 -20.35 -10.13
CA SER A 360 -34.57 -20.85 -10.04
C SER A 360 -35.51 -20.29 -11.11
N GLY A 361 -35.01 -19.45 -12.02
CA GLY A 361 -35.80 -18.86 -13.11
C GLY A 361 -36.90 -17.90 -12.65
N HIS A 362 -36.87 -17.47 -11.38
CA HIS A 362 -37.71 -16.39 -10.89
C HIS A 362 -37.06 -15.08 -11.33
N GLY A 363 -37.78 -14.32 -12.16
CA GLY A 363 -37.25 -13.18 -12.92
C GLY A 363 -36.39 -12.23 -12.10
N LEU A 364 -35.28 -11.80 -12.70
CA LEU A 364 -34.50 -10.64 -12.26
C LEU A 364 -35.46 -9.45 -12.05
N PRO A 365 -35.21 -8.55 -11.08
CA PRO A 365 -36.06 -7.38 -10.87
C PRO A 365 -36.19 -6.60 -12.18
N THR A 366 -37.36 -6.71 -12.80
CA THR A 366 -37.74 -5.99 -14.01
C THR A 366 -38.35 -4.67 -13.62
N ASP A 367 -37.53 -3.69 -13.25
CA ASP A 367 -37.89 -2.29 -13.40
C ASP A 367 -36.87 -1.61 -14.32
N ARG A 368 -36.97 -2.02 -15.59
CA ARG A 368 -36.34 -1.29 -16.70
C ARG A 368 -37.23 -0.10 -17.05
N ASN A 369 -36.89 1.07 -16.53
CA ASN A 369 -37.28 2.33 -17.16
C ASN A 369 -36.08 2.95 -17.90
N ALA A 370 -36.06 2.66 -19.21
CA ALA A 370 -35.68 3.51 -20.34
C ALA A 370 -34.32 4.24 -20.40
N LEU A 371 -33.58 3.81 -21.44
CA LEU A 371 -32.57 4.51 -22.27
C LEU A 371 -31.12 4.61 -21.75
#